data_AF-A0A073JC47-F1
#
_entry.id   AF-A0A073JC47-F1
#
_cell.length_a   1.000
_cell.length_b   1.000
_cell.length_c   1.000
_cell.angle_alpha   90.00
_cell.angle_beta   90.00
_cell.angle_gamma   90.00
#
_symmetry.space_group_name_H-M   'P 1'
#
loop_
_entity.id
_entity.type
_entity.pdbx_description
1 polymer ?
#
loop_
_entity_poly.entity_id
_entity_poly.type
_entity_poly.pdbx_seq_one_letter_code
_entity_poly.pdbx_strand_id
1 'polypeptide(L)'
;MYPAILMFIVMGVLTTYNDEIQVWVVLLTGAFGYLLRFLGFQAAPLILGFVLGPMMEEHFRRTLLLSGGDFTAFVSSGISQVCLGVSAALLLYGFVMTCRNRSQKSVQGSV
;
A
#
# COMPACT_ATOMS: atom_id res chain seq x y z
N MET A 1 -23.30 -0.97 -22.47
CA MET A 1 -22.97 0.07 -21.45
C MET A 1 -21.49 0.45 -21.44
N TYR A 2 -20.55 -0.49 -21.58
CA TYR A 2 -19.10 -0.22 -21.65
C TYR A 2 -18.61 0.78 -22.74
N PRO A 3 -19.11 0.76 -24.00
CA PRO A 3 -18.61 1.66 -25.05
C PRO A 3 -19.02 3.14 -24.85
N ALA A 4 -20.18 3.40 -24.23
CA ALA A 4 -20.61 4.76 -23.91
C ALA A 4 -19.71 5.41 -22.83
N ILE A 5 -19.26 4.61 -21.86
CA ILE A 5 -18.33 5.05 -20.81
C ILE A 5 -16.96 5.41 -21.43
N LEU A 6 -16.47 4.59 -22.36
CA LEU A 6 -15.22 4.89 -23.08
C LEU A 6 -15.32 6.18 -23.90
N MET A 7 -16.41 6.38 -24.63
CA MET A 7 -16.63 7.61 -25.42
C MET A 7 -16.68 8.86 -24.52
N PHE A 8 -17.31 8.76 -23.35
CA PHE A 8 -17.38 9.86 -22.39
C PHE A 8 -16.02 10.21 -21.77
N ILE A 9 -15.20 9.21 -21.43
CA ILE A 9 -13.84 9.42 -20.90
C ILE A 9 -12.94 10.08 -21.95
N VAL A 10 -12.99 9.62 -23.21
CA VAL A 10 -12.20 10.20 -24.31
C VAL A 10 -12.62 11.65 -24.57
N MET A 11 -13.92 11.95 -24.56
CA MET A 11 -14.42 13.31 -24.77
C MET A 11 -14.01 14.26 -23.62
N GLY A 12 -14.06 13.82 -22.37
CA GLY A 12 -13.65 14.64 -21.22
C GLY A 12 -12.16 15.01 -21.21
N VAL A 13 -11.31 14.10 -21.69
CA VAL A 13 -9.87 14.33 -21.81
C VAL A 13 -9.55 15.34 -22.92
N LEU A 14 -10.22 15.23 -24.07
CA LEU A 14 -10.05 16.15 -25.20
C LEU A 14 -10.41 17.61 -24.85
N THR A 15 -11.32 17.82 -23.90
CA THR A 15 -11.73 19.16 -23.46
C THR A 15 -10.73 19.83 -22.51
N THR A 16 -10.05 19.04 -21.68
CA THR A 16 -9.24 19.59 -20.57
C THR A 16 -7.86 20.06 -21.04
N TYR A 17 -7.31 19.39 -22.05
CA TYR A 17 -5.97 19.67 -22.55
C TYR A 17 -6.00 19.74 -24.07
N ASN A 18 -6.05 20.97 -24.58
CA ASN A 18 -5.97 21.30 -26.02
C ASN A 18 -4.54 21.07 -26.59
N ASP A 19 -3.84 20.08 -26.05
CA ASP A 19 -2.45 19.73 -26.35
C ASP A 19 -2.40 18.25 -26.78
N GLU A 20 -1.84 18.01 -27.96
CA GLU A 20 -1.81 16.71 -28.62
C GLU A 20 -1.08 15.64 -27.79
N ILE A 21 -0.06 16.06 -27.01
CA ILE A 21 0.73 15.17 -26.14
C ILE A 21 -0.12 14.56 -25.02
N GLN A 22 -1.12 15.28 -24.52
CA GLN A 22 -1.90 14.82 -23.38
C GLN A 22 -2.91 13.75 -23.78
N VAL A 23 -3.39 13.84 -25.02
CA VAL A 23 -4.19 12.78 -25.65
C VAL A 23 -3.36 11.49 -25.77
N TRP A 24 -2.11 11.59 -26.22
CA TRP A 24 -1.20 10.44 -26.29
C TRP A 24 -0.93 9.83 -24.91
N VAL A 25 -0.68 10.63 -23.87
CA VAL A 25 -0.46 10.14 -22.49
C VAL A 25 -1.68 9.42 -21.95
N VAL A 26 -2.88 9.97 -22.14
CA VAL A 26 -4.12 9.30 -21.72
C VAL A 26 -4.34 8.00 -22.48
N LEU A 27 -4.07 7.98 -23.78
CA LEU A 27 -4.25 6.79 -24.61
C LEU A 27 -3.29 5.67 -24.18
N LEU A 28 -2.02 6.00 -23.94
CA LEU A 28 -1.01 5.07 -23.40
C LEU A 28 -1.38 4.57 -22.00
N THR A 29 -1.77 5.47 -21.09
CA THR A 29 -2.11 5.12 -19.71
C THR A 29 -3.42 4.33 -19.63
N GLY A 30 -4.39 4.64 -20.49
CA GLY A 30 -5.63 3.89 -20.65
C GLY A 30 -5.40 2.49 -21.21
N ALA A 31 -4.51 2.35 -22.20
CA ALA A 31 -4.08 1.05 -22.72
C ALA A 31 -3.34 0.23 -21.64
N PHE A 32 -2.45 0.86 -20.87
CA PHE A 32 -1.78 0.23 -19.75
C PHE A 32 -2.76 -0.21 -18.65
N GLY A 33 -3.76 0.61 -18.32
CA GLY A 33 -4.84 0.25 -17.40
C GLY A 33 -5.69 -0.91 -17.90
N TYR A 34 -5.94 -0.99 -19.21
CA TYR A 34 -6.61 -2.14 -19.83
C TYR A 34 -5.76 -3.41 -19.75
N LEU A 35 -4.45 -3.30 -19.95
CA LEU A 35 -3.52 -4.40 -19.78
C LEU A 35 -3.51 -4.90 -18.32
N LEU A 36 -3.46 -4.02 -17.33
CA LEU A 36 -3.56 -4.38 -15.91
C LEU A 36 -4.87 -5.10 -15.58
N ARG A 37 -5.99 -4.66 -16.18
CA ARG A 37 -7.27 -5.37 -16.07
C ARG A 37 -7.21 -6.76 -16.71
N PHE A 38 -6.49 -6.90 -17.83
CA PHE A 38 -6.24 -8.20 -18.47
C PHE A 38 -5.40 -9.14 -17.59
N LEU A 39 -4.46 -8.60 -16.79
CA LEU A 39 -3.71 -9.35 -15.78
C LEU A 39 -4.55 -9.76 -14.54
N GLY A 40 -5.85 -9.44 -14.51
CA GLY A 40 -6.75 -9.82 -13.42
C GLY A 40 -6.67 -8.91 -12.19
N PHE A 41 -6.00 -7.76 -12.29
CA PHE A 41 -6.02 -6.77 -11.21
C PHE A 41 -7.42 -6.14 -11.09
N GLN A 42 -7.97 -6.18 -9.89
CA GLN A 42 -9.22 -5.50 -9.57
C GLN A 42 -9.00 -3.98 -9.62
N ALA A 43 -9.94 -3.23 -10.19
CA ALA A 43 -9.84 -1.77 -10.30
C ALA A 43 -9.74 -1.06 -8.94
N ALA A 44 -10.36 -1.65 -7.90
CA ALA A 44 -10.38 -1.09 -6.54
C ALA A 44 -8.96 -0.94 -5.92
N PRO A 45 -8.12 -1.98 -5.82
CA PRO A 45 -6.76 -1.84 -5.29
C PRO A 45 -5.85 -0.95 -6.15
N LEU A 46 -6.08 -0.86 -7.46
CA LEU A 46 -5.28 0.00 -8.33
C LEU A 46 -5.52 1.50 -8.05
N ILE A 47 -6.79 1.88 -7.87
CA ILE A 47 -7.17 3.23 -7.46
C ILE A 47 -6.66 3.52 -6.04
N LEU A 48 -6.80 2.56 -5.13
CA LEU A 48 -6.32 2.71 -3.75
C LEU A 48 -4.80 2.92 -3.70
N GLY A 49 -4.03 2.15 -4.47
CA GLY A 49 -2.59 2.32 -4.59
C GLY A 49 -2.20 3.65 -5.23
N PHE A 50 -2.93 4.11 -6.25
CA PHE A 50 -2.69 5.40 -6.89
C PHE A 50 -2.91 6.59 -5.95
N VAL A 51 -3.96 6.54 -5.10
CA VAL A 51 -4.24 7.59 -4.11
C VAL A 51 -3.28 7.50 -2.91
N LEU A 52 -2.95 6.29 -2.47
CA LEU A 52 -2.03 6.08 -1.35
C LEU A 52 -0.57 6.36 -1.71
N GLY A 53 -0.17 6.18 -2.96
CA GLY A 53 1.19 6.44 -3.43
C GLY A 53 1.74 7.82 -3.01
N PRO A 54 1.10 8.94 -3.43
CA PRO A 54 1.58 10.28 -3.06
C PRO A 54 1.50 10.53 -1.55
N MET A 55 0.47 10.02 -0.87
CA MET A 55 0.37 10.11 0.59
C MET A 55 1.56 9.40 1.27
N MET A 56 1.93 8.22 0.79
CA MET A 56 3.04 7.45 1.35
C MET A 56 4.38 8.15 1.10
N GLU A 57 4.58 8.70 -0.09
CA GLU A 57 5.78 9.49 -0.39
C GLU A 57 5.85 10.77 0.45
N GLU A 58 4.74 11.47 0.62
CA GLU A 58 4.63 12.66 1.47
C GLU A 58 4.96 12.32 2.93
N HIS A 59 4.39 11.24 3.47
CA HIS A 59 4.69 10.79 4.83
C HIS A 59 6.14 10.34 4.98
N PHE A 60 6.70 9.64 3.99
CA PHE A 60 8.11 9.25 3.96
C PHE A 60 9.02 10.49 3.95
N ARG A 61 8.78 11.42 3.02
CA ARG A 61 9.52 12.67 2.88
C ARG A 61 9.41 13.53 4.14
N ARG A 62 8.22 13.70 4.71
CA ARG A 62 8.00 14.43 5.97
C ARG A 62 8.75 13.78 7.12
N THR A 63 8.72 12.46 7.23
CA THR A 63 9.45 11.73 8.27
C THR A 63 10.96 11.93 8.11
N LEU A 64 11.48 11.92 6.88
CA LEU A 64 12.90 12.12 6.58
C LEU A 64 13.37 13.56 6.84
N LEU A 65 12.53 14.55 6.50
CA LEU A 65 12.78 15.97 6.77
C LEU A 65 12.73 16.28 8.27
N LEU A 66 11.74 15.75 8.99
CA LEU A 66 11.64 15.88 10.46
C LEU A 66 12.79 15.17 11.19
N SER A 67 13.36 14.13 10.57
CA SER A 67 14.50 13.37 11.09
C SER A 67 15.86 14.01 10.79
N GLY A 68 15.92 15.13 10.07
CA GLY A 68 17.17 15.83 9.77
C GLY A 68 18.15 15.07 8.87
N GLY A 69 17.71 13.99 8.19
CA GLY A 69 18.58 13.15 7.35
C GLY A 69 19.25 11.98 8.06
N ASP A 70 19.06 11.81 9.37
CA ASP A 70 19.64 10.69 10.13
C ASP A 70 18.66 9.52 10.28
N PHE A 71 19.02 8.35 9.71
CA PHE A 71 18.25 7.11 9.82
C PHE A 71 18.08 6.61 11.27
N THR A 72 18.84 7.16 12.22
CA THR A 72 18.72 6.89 13.66
C THR A 72 17.47 7.50 14.31
N ALA A 73 16.79 8.45 13.65
CA ALA A 73 15.53 8.99 14.13
C ALA A 73 14.35 7.98 14.08
N PHE A 74 14.44 6.93 13.26
CA PHE A 74 13.49 5.81 13.32
C PHE A 74 13.62 4.99 14.61
N VAL A 75 14.80 5.04 15.26
CA VAL A 75 15.08 4.42 16.57
C VAL A 75 14.94 5.43 17.71
N SER A 76 15.16 6.73 17.47
CA SER A 76 15.07 7.78 18.49
C SER A 76 13.71 8.51 18.56
N SER A 77 12.83 8.34 17.57
CA SER A 77 11.47 8.86 17.65
C SER A 77 10.69 8.06 18.69
N GLY A 78 10.37 8.69 19.83
CA GLY A 78 9.71 8.02 20.96
C GLY A 78 8.45 7.23 20.61
N ILE A 79 7.72 7.63 19.55
CA ILE A 79 6.55 6.89 19.05
C ILE A 79 6.93 5.53 18.43
N SER A 80 8.05 5.45 17.68
CA SER A 80 8.52 4.20 17.04
C SER A 80 9.02 3.19 18.07
N GLN A 81 9.74 3.66 19.11
CA GLN A 81 10.17 2.80 20.22
C GLN A 81 8.98 2.20 20.97
N VAL A 82 7.90 2.97 21.17
CA VAL A 82 6.68 2.47 21.81
C VAL A 82 6.00 1.42 20.92
N CYS A 83 5.83 1.66 19.62
CA CYS A 83 5.22 0.69 18.70
C CYS A 83 6.06 -0.58 18.53
N LEU A 84 7.39 -0.46 18.43
CA LEU A 84 8.30 -1.61 18.38
C LEU A 84 8.33 -2.38 19.70
N GLY A 85 8.35 -1.68 20.84
CA GLY A 85 8.27 -2.27 22.16
C GLY A 85 6.98 -3.08 22.37
N VAL A 86 5.83 -2.51 21.99
CA VAL A 86 4.53 -3.20 22.06
C VAL A 86 4.50 -4.41 21.12
N SER A 87 5.01 -4.26 19.89
CA SER A 87 5.07 -5.35 18.92
C SER A 87 5.98 -6.49 19.39
N ALA A 88 7.16 -6.17 19.92
CA ALA A 88 8.08 -7.14 20.51
C ALA A 88 7.48 -7.83 21.74
N ALA A 89 6.79 -7.08 22.61
CA ALA A 89 6.11 -7.63 23.79
C ALA A 89 4.99 -8.61 23.39
N LEU A 90 4.18 -8.29 22.38
CA LEU A 90 3.14 -9.18 21.85
C LEU A 90 3.74 -10.44 21.23
N LEU A 91 4.82 -10.31 20.45
CA LEU A 91 5.52 -11.45 19.88
C LEU A 91 6.13 -12.34 20.95
N LEU A 92 6.77 -11.77 21.97
CA LEU A 92 7.33 -12.52 23.10
C LEU A 92 6.22 -13.18 23.93
N TYR A 93 5.11 -12.49 24.19
CA TYR A 93 3.97 -13.07 24.90
C TYR A 93 3.37 -14.25 24.10
N GLY A 94 3.16 -14.07 22.80
CA GLY A 94 2.70 -15.13 21.90
C GLY A 94 3.70 -16.30 21.82
N PHE A 95 5.00 -16.02 21.79
CA PHE A 95 6.05 -17.04 21.75
C PHE A 95 6.16 -17.81 23.07
N VAL A 96 6.16 -17.12 24.22
CA VAL A 96 6.15 -17.74 25.55
C VAL A 96 4.89 -18.56 25.76
N MET A 97 3.73 -18.05 25.37
CA MET A 97 2.47 -18.79 25.44
C MET A 97 2.47 -20.00 24.51
N THR A 98 3.04 -19.90 23.30
CA THR A 98 3.16 -21.02 22.35
C THR A 98 4.16 -22.08 22.81
N CYS A 99 5.30 -21.67 23.38
CA CYS A 99 6.27 -22.57 24.00
C CYS A 99 5.69 -23.25 25.25
N ARG A 100 4.93 -22.52 26.10
CA ARG A 100 4.16 -23.13 27.21
C ARG A 100 3.09 -24.09 26.71
N ASN A 101 2.40 -23.77 25.61
CA ASN A 101 1.30 -24.58 25.10
C ASN A 101 1.78 -25.78 24.25
N ARG A 102 3.06 -25.80 23.83
CA ARG A 102 3.71 -27.00 23.28
C ARG A 102 3.97 -28.07 24.33
N SER A 103 4.05 -27.71 25.62
CA SER A 103 4.21 -28.68 26.71
C SER A 103 2.92 -29.41 27.10
N GLN A 104 1.74 -29.01 26.61
CA GLN A 104 0.47 -29.70 26.87
C GLN A 104 -0.08 -30.50 25.68
N LYS A 105 0.48 -30.34 24.46
CA LYS A 105 0.06 -31.13 23.30
C LYS A 105 0.68 -32.53 23.21
N SER A 106 1.55 -32.93 24.14
CA SER A 106 2.12 -34.28 24.19
C SER A 106 1.41 -35.25 25.16
N VAL A 107 0.41 -34.82 25.92
CA VAL A 107 -0.34 -35.70 26.85
C VAL A 107 -1.79 -35.97 26.38
N GLN A 108 -2.38 -35.10 25.55
CA GLN A 108 -3.75 -35.27 25.02
C GLN A 108 -3.78 -36.02 23.67
N GLY A 109 -2.98 -37.07 23.53
CA GLY A 109 -2.87 -37.87 22.30
C GLY A 109 -2.72 -39.38 22.53
N SER A 110 -2.85 -39.85 23.77
CA SER A 110 -2.79 -41.28 24.11
C SER A 110 -4.05 -41.64 24.91
N VAL A 111 -5.19 -41.67 24.22
CA VAL A 111 -6.33 -42.52 24.58
C VAL A 111 -6.22 -43.78 23.75
#